data_AF-A0A534HHN7-F1
#
_entry.id   AF-A0A534HHN7-F1
#
_cell.length_a   1.000
_cell.length_b   1.000
_cell.length_c   1.000
_cell.angle_alpha   90.00
_cell.angle_beta   90.00
_cell.angle_gamma   90.00
#
_symmetry.space_group_name_H-M   'P 1'
#
loop_
_entity.id
_entity.type
_entity.pdbx_description
1 polymer ?
#
loop_
_entity_poly.entity_id
_entity_poly.type
_entity_poly.pdbx_seq_one_letter_code
_entity_poly.pdbx_strand_id
1 'polypeptide(L)'
;MSITTLLAFTPWPAVSASILFILLVTALYLARGTAHQAISATANALAKGLRLASHSVAHAEQRLAARNREVLLAAGREAKERIVEREFTRVGDTVRKDLAGYPEMHRRLSEAIIRMEEQQAKAVEVPPEVPGWAQAVKVVANIDARNAGADILSDIHKSMVKSHSEAMGAYRKSSGERHSLLRRMMPDWRLVTETLGHVAKSVESVIARALTIDRHMEEYEAIVRGEDRAVSVLSSSSIVYFFVSLLVLAVATAGAAVNFTLIARPMAEMVGGTSFIGVLRTADIAALVIIMVEISMGLFLMESLRITRLFPVIGALSDKMRVRMIMVTFTILLLMASVEAGLAYMRELLLKDELATSALLRGDATDTMLNGHMWITTAAQMGMGFVLPFALVFVAIPLETFVHSLRTVVGLIAIGILRALALLLRVLGNGFRHVGGLAQRLYDLPLFVPLWIEMRMAASEPATGPQGSRGRTGEGRSFRGAQP
;
A
#
# COMPACT_ATOMS: atom_id res chain seq x y z
N MET A 1 -0.58 26.58 -65.43
CA MET A 1 0.16 26.76 -66.70
C MET A 1 0.95 25.49 -66.97
N SER A 2 0.74 24.84 -68.11
CA SER A 2 1.50 23.65 -68.49
C SER A 2 2.95 24.04 -68.80
N ILE A 3 3.93 23.21 -68.40
CA ILE A 3 5.38 23.45 -68.62
C ILE A 3 5.68 23.76 -70.10
N THR A 4 4.90 23.20 -71.02
CA THR A 4 4.98 23.43 -72.47
C THR A 4 4.61 24.86 -72.88
N THR A 5 3.70 25.54 -72.17
CA THR A 5 3.33 26.94 -72.44
C THR A 5 4.35 27.96 -71.92
N LEU A 6 5.10 27.62 -70.87
CA LEU A 6 6.18 28.46 -70.34
C LEU A 6 7.44 28.42 -71.23
N LEU A 7 7.69 27.32 -71.92
CA LEU A 7 8.87 27.14 -72.78
C LEU A 7 8.71 27.68 -74.20
N ALA A 8 7.53 28.13 -74.60
CA ALA A 8 7.19 28.51 -75.99
C ALA A 8 7.56 29.96 -76.39
N PHE A 9 8.32 30.70 -75.57
CA PHE A 9 8.70 32.09 -75.87
C PHE A 9 9.73 32.22 -77.02
N THR A 10 10.45 31.13 -77.33
CA THR A 10 11.39 31.03 -78.47
C THR A 10 11.17 29.72 -79.25
N PRO A 11 11.46 29.66 -80.56
CA PRO A 11 11.27 28.46 -81.38
C PRO A 11 12.13 27.24 -80.95
N TRP A 12 13.09 27.45 -80.05
CA TRP A 12 13.96 26.41 -79.50
C TRP A 12 13.66 26.28 -78.00
N PRO A 13 13.04 25.17 -77.53
CA PRO A 13 12.65 24.98 -76.13
C PRO A 13 13.84 25.06 -75.16
N ALA A 14 15.02 24.63 -75.60
CA ALA A 14 16.25 24.69 -74.83
C ALA A 14 16.69 26.13 -74.52
N VAL A 15 16.55 27.05 -75.48
CA VAL A 15 16.96 28.46 -75.32
C VAL A 15 16.02 29.20 -74.36
N SER A 16 14.72 28.95 -74.47
CA SER A 16 13.72 29.46 -73.52
C SER A 16 14.00 28.98 -72.09
N ALA A 17 14.32 27.70 -71.93
CA ALA A 17 14.70 27.13 -70.64
C ALA A 17 15.96 27.79 -70.05
N SER A 18 16.99 28.06 -70.87
CA SER A 18 18.21 28.73 -70.42
C SER A 18 17.98 30.18 -70.02
N ILE A 19 17.17 30.94 -70.78
CA ILE A 19 16.83 32.33 -70.45
C ILE A 19 16.03 32.39 -69.14
N LEU A 20 15.01 31.53 -68.98
CA LEU A 20 14.24 31.45 -67.74
C LEU A 20 15.11 31.03 -66.55
N PHE A 21 16.06 30.11 -66.75
CA PHE A 21 17.01 29.72 -65.71
C PHE A 21 17.92 30.89 -65.28
N ILE A 22 18.46 31.66 -66.23
CA ILE A 22 19.29 32.84 -65.92
C ILE A 22 18.47 33.91 -65.20
N LEU A 23 17.25 34.16 -65.65
CA LEU A 23 16.35 35.15 -65.05
C LEU A 23 15.95 34.72 -63.62
N LEU A 24 15.68 33.43 -63.42
CA LEU A 24 15.42 32.83 -62.11
C LEU A 24 16.63 32.98 -61.16
N VAL A 25 17.84 32.63 -61.62
CA VAL A 25 19.07 32.76 -60.83
C VAL A 25 19.37 34.22 -60.48
N THR A 26 19.13 35.14 -61.41
CA THR A 26 19.30 36.59 -61.18
C THR A 26 18.30 37.11 -60.14
N ALA A 27 17.03 36.69 -60.23
CA ALA A 27 16.01 37.04 -59.25
C ALA A 27 16.33 36.47 -57.85
N LEU A 28 16.80 35.22 -57.77
CA LEU A 28 17.27 34.58 -56.53
C LEU A 28 18.49 35.31 -55.94
N TYR A 29 19.41 35.78 -56.78
CA TYR A 29 20.60 36.51 -56.34
C TYR A 29 20.24 37.88 -55.71
N LEU A 30 19.38 38.65 -56.39
CA LEU A 30 18.87 39.93 -55.86
C LEU A 30 18.10 39.77 -54.55
N ALA A 31 17.33 38.68 -54.41
CA ALA A 31 16.56 38.37 -53.21
C ALA A 31 17.39 37.69 -52.10
N ARG A 32 18.68 37.44 -52.29
CA ARG A 32 19.50 36.64 -51.36
C ARG A 32 19.53 37.22 -49.95
N GLY A 33 19.75 38.53 -49.82
CA GLY A 33 19.85 39.21 -48.53
C GLY A 33 18.55 39.12 -47.74
N THR A 34 17.41 39.40 -48.39
CA THR A 34 16.08 39.32 -47.77
C THR A 34 15.70 37.87 -47.46
N ALA A 35 16.05 36.90 -48.31
CA ALA A 35 15.81 35.49 -48.08
C ALA A 35 16.63 34.95 -46.90
N HIS A 36 17.92 35.28 -46.79
CA HIS A 36 18.77 34.87 -45.66
C HIS A 36 18.28 35.46 -44.34
N GLN A 37 17.86 36.73 -44.34
CA GLN A 37 17.28 37.39 -43.18
C GLN A 37 15.93 36.76 -42.80
N ALA A 38 15.05 36.49 -43.76
CA ALA A 38 13.77 35.84 -43.50
C ALA A 38 13.93 34.42 -42.92
N ILE A 39 14.82 33.61 -43.50
CA ILE A 39 15.11 32.24 -43.03
C ILE A 39 15.69 32.27 -41.62
N SER A 40 16.70 33.11 -41.37
CA SER A 40 17.32 33.21 -40.04
C SER A 40 16.38 33.81 -38.99
N ALA A 41 15.60 34.82 -39.33
CA ALA A 41 14.62 35.43 -38.43
C ALA A 41 13.53 34.41 -38.05
N THR A 42 13.00 33.67 -39.03
CA THR A 42 11.98 32.63 -38.80
C THR A 42 12.53 31.48 -37.97
N ALA A 43 13.72 30.96 -38.33
CA ALA A 43 14.39 29.90 -37.59
C ALA A 43 14.70 30.32 -36.14
N ASN A 44 15.17 31.55 -35.93
CA ASN A 44 15.46 32.09 -34.60
C ASN A 44 14.18 32.35 -33.79
N ALA A 45 13.11 32.84 -34.41
CA ALA A 45 11.82 33.06 -33.77
C ALA A 45 11.22 31.73 -33.29
N LEU A 46 11.21 30.70 -34.16
CA LEU A 46 10.77 29.35 -33.81
C LEU A 46 11.64 28.73 -32.70
N ALA A 47 12.97 28.84 -32.82
CA ALA A 47 13.89 28.34 -31.80
C ALA A 47 13.70 29.00 -30.43
N LYS A 48 13.45 30.32 -30.40
CA LYS A 48 13.16 31.06 -29.16
C LYS A 48 11.80 30.69 -28.59
N GLY A 49 10.76 30.59 -29.44
CA GLY A 49 9.42 30.18 -29.03
C GLY A 49 9.40 28.79 -28.40
N LEU A 50 10.05 27.81 -29.03
CA LEU A 50 10.18 26.45 -28.49
C LEU A 50 10.97 26.39 -27.18
N ARG A 51 12.00 27.25 -27.02
CA ARG A 51 12.74 27.35 -25.77
C ARG A 51 11.90 27.94 -24.64
N LEU A 52 11.10 28.97 -24.92
CA LEU A 52 10.16 29.53 -23.95
C LEU A 52 9.10 28.50 -23.55
N ALA A 53 8.55 27.76 -24.52
CA ALA A 53 7.61 26.66 -24.27
C ALA A 53 8.25 25.55 -23.42
N SER A 54 9.51 25.19 -23.68
CA SER A 54 10.26 24.22 -22.86
C SER A 54 10.37 24.68 -21.40
N HIS A 55 10.69 25.96 -21.17
CA HIS A 55 10.76 26.53 -19.83
C HIS A 55 9.40 26.56 -19.12
N SER A 56 8.31 26.92 -19.83
CA SER A 56 6.97 26.91 -19.24
C SER A 56 6.51 25.51 -18.87
N VAL A 57 6.77 24.51 -19.72
CA VAL A 57 6.45 23.10 -19.46
C VAL A 57 7.28 22.57 -18.28
N ALA A 58 8.57 22.90 -18.21
CA ALA A 58 9.41 22.52 -17.07
C ALA A 58 8.91 23.13 -15.75
N HIS A 59 8.41 24.38 -15.78
CA HIS A 59 7.84 24.97 -14.57
C HIS A 59 6.50 24.34 -14.17
N ALA A 60 5.67 23.96 -15.15
CA ALA A 60 4.46 23.19 -14.92
C ALA A 60 4.76 21.80 -14.30
N GLU A 61 5.83 21.14 -14.76
CA GLU A 61 6.32 19.88 -14.20
C GLU A 61 6.71 20.03 -12.73
N GLN A 62 7.50 21.05 -12.38
CA GLN A 62 7.88 21.33 -11.00
C GLN A 62 6.66 21.61 -10.10
N ARG A 63 5.70 22.40 -10.60
CA ARG A 63 4.48 22.71 -9.86
C ARG A 63 3.63 21.46 -9.62
N LEU A 64 3.55 20.57 -10.61
CA LEU A 64 2.84 19.29 -10.48
C LEU A 64 3.56 18.35 -9.51
N ALA A 65 4.90 18.29 -9.55
CA ALA A 65 5.70 17.50 -8.62
C ALA A 65 5.53 17.96 -7.16
N ALA A 66 5.53 19.28 -6.92
CA ALA A 66 5.27 19.85 -5.60
C ALA A 66 3.86 19.49 -5.09
N ARG A 67 2.82 19.68 -5.92
CA ARG A 67 1.45 19.30 -5.57
C ARG A 67 1.29 17.80 -5.31
N ASN A 68 1.92 16.96 -6.11
CA ASN A 68 1.85 15.51 -5.92
C ASN A 68 2.50 15.11 -4.58
N ARG A 69 3.63 15.73 -4.22
CA ARG A 69 4.28 15.54 -2.93
C ARG A 69 3.38 15.98 -1.77
N GLU A 70 2.76 17.15 -1.86
CA GLU A 70 1.83 17.66 -0.84
C GLU A 70 0.64 16.73 -0.62
N VAL A 71 0.00 16.28 -1.72
CA VAL A 71 -1.15 15.37 -1.66
C VAL A 71 -0.75 14.01 -1.08
N LEU A 72 0.40 13.48 -1.46
CA LEU A 72 0.93 12.23 -0.90
C LEU A 72 1.17 12.36 0.60
N LEU A 73 1.86 13.42 1.05
CA LEU A 73 2.12 13.64 2.47
C LEU A 73 0.83 13.85 3.27
N ALA A 74 -0.14 14.58 2.72
CA ALA A 74 -1.44 14.78 3.37
C ALA A 74 -2.20 13.45 3.52
N ALA A 75 -2.28 12.64 2.46
CA ALA A 75 -2.94 11.34 2.51
C ALA A 75 -2.21 10.35 3.43
N GLY A 76 -0.87 10.34 3.41
CA GLY A 76 -0.05 9.52 4.30
C GLY A 76 -0.21 9.92 5.76
N ARG A 77 -0.26 11.23 6.05
CA ARG A 77 -0.49 11.77 7.39
C ARG A 77 -1.84 11.33 7.93
N GLU A 78 -2.91 11.53 7.17
CA GLU A 78 -4.26 11.15 7.58
C GLU A 78 -4.38 9.63 7.81
N ALA A 79 -3.76 8.81 6.95
CA ALA A 79 -3.76 7.36 7.12
C ALA A 79 -3.03 6.91 8.39
N LYS A 80 -1.84 7.49 8.67
CA LYS A 80 -1.05 7.16 9.87
C LYS A 80 -1.66 7.72 11.15
N GLU A 81 -2.22 8.91 11.11
CA GLU A 81 -2.94 9.50 12.24
C GLU A 81 -4.05 8.59 12.74
N ARG A 82 -4.86 8.04 11.84
CA ARG A 82 -5.91 7.07 12.20
C ARG A 82 -5.37 5.73 12.71
N ILE A 83 -4.19 5.30 12.27
CA ILE A 83 -3.56 4.10 12.81
C ILE A 83 -3.11 4.38 14.25
N VAL A 84 -2.45 5.50 14.46
CA VAL A 84 -1.97 5.96 15.76
C VAL A 84 -3.15 6.12 16.73
N GLU A 85 -4.23 6.82 16.35
CA GLU A 85 -5.43 7.01 17.17
C GLU A 85 -6.10 5.67 17.56
N ARG A 86 -6.20 4.73 16.62
CA ARG A 86 -6.75 3.40 16.90
C ARG A 86 -5.87 2.60 17.84
N GLU A 87 -4.56 2.64 17.67
CA GLU A 87 -3.64 1.96 18.59
C GLU A 87 -3.66 2.62 19.98
N PHE A 88 -3.74 3.94 20.07
CA PHE A 88 -3.91 4.65 21.35
C PHE A 88 -5.20 4.23 22.05
N THR A 89 -6.33 4.17 21.33
CA THR A 89 -7.61 3.71 21.88
C THR A 89 -7.51 2.27 22.36
N ARG A 90 -6.96 1.38 21.53
CA ARG A 90 -6.78 -0.05 21.86
C ARG A 90 -5.88 -0.25 23.08
N VAL A 91 -4.79 0.50 23.18
CA VAL A 91 -3.89 0.46 24.32
C VAL A 91 -4.58 1.02 25.55
N GLY A 92 -5.33 2.13 25.44
CA GLY A 92 -6.13 2.67 26.53
C GLY A 92 -7.13 1.66 27.09
N ASP A 93 -7.86 0.95 26.23
CA ASP A 93 -8.80 -0.10 26.64
C ASP A 93 -8.10 -1.28 27.32
N THR A 94 -6.94 -1.69 26.78
CA THR A 94 -6.15 -2.78 27.34
C THR A 94 -5.57 -2.41 28.70
N VAL A 95 -4.95 -1.24 28.82
CA VAL A 95 -4.41 -0.70 30.07
C VAL A 95 -5.51 -0.57 31.11
N ARG A 96 -6.69 -0.07 30.73
CA ARG A 96 -7.85 0.01 31.63
C ARG A 96 -8.28 -1.38 32.11
N LYS A 97 -8.30 -2.37 31.21
CA LYS A 97 -8.64 -3.77 31.55
C LYS A 97 -7.59 -4.40 32.48
N ASP A 98 -6.31 -4.22 32.19
CA ASP A 98 -5.20 -4.77 32.97
C ASP A 98 -5.09 -4.11 34.35
N LEU A 99 -5.32 -2.79 34.43
CA LEU A 99 -5.36 -2.05 35.70
C LEU A 99 -6.64 -2.30 36.50
N ALA A 100 -7.76 -2.64 35.87
CA ALA A 100 -9.01 -2.94 36.58
C ALA A 100 -8.88 -4.14 37.53
N GLY A 101 -8.04 -5.13 37.16
CA GLY A 101 -7.76 -6.29 38.02
C GLY A 101 -6.70 -6.03 39.10
N TYR A 102 -5.96 -4.92 39.02
CA TYR A 102 -4.82 -4.66 39.90
C TYR A 102 -5.20 -4.56 41.39
N PRO A 103 -6.27 -3.84 41.80
CA PRO A 103 -6.65 -3.77 43.21
C PRO A 103 -6.96 -5.14 43.83
N GLU A 104 -7.62 -6.02 43.07
CA GLU A 104 -7.94 -7.38 43.52
C GLU A 104 -6.69 -8.26 43.60
N MET A 105 -5.79 -8.17 42.62
CA MET A 105 -4.49 -8.86 42.67
C MET A 105 -3.66 -8.37 43.87
N HIS A 106 -3.62 -7.06 44.11
CA HIS A 106 -2.92 -6.46 45.24
C HIS A 106 -3.51 -6.92 46.58
N ARG A 107 -4.85 -6.98 46.70
CA ARG A 107 -5.54 -7.50 47.90
C ARG A 107 -5.19 -8.97 48.14
N ARG A 108 -5.30 -9.82 47.13
CA ARG A 108 -4.97 -11.26 47.25
C ARG A 108 -3.52 -11.49 47.65
N LEU A 109 -2.59 -10.74 47.04
CA LEU A 109 -1.17 -10.80 47.38
C LEU A 109 -0.94 -10.41 48.83
N SER A 110 -1.53 -9.29 49.27
CA SER A 110 -1.41 -8.78 50.64
C SER A 110 -1.99 -9.77 51.67
N GLU A 111 -3.16 -10.33 51.40
CA GLU A 111 -3.78 -11.34 52.27
C GLU A 111 -2.96 -12.64 52.34
N ALA A 112 -2.37 -13.07 51.23
CA ALA A 112 -1.49 -14.23 51.21
C ALA A 112 -0.22 -13.99 52.02
N ILE A 113 0.39 -12.81 51.90
CA ILE A 113 1.56 -12.41 52.68
C ILE A 113 1.23 -12.39 54.18
N ILE A 114 0.11 -11.78 54.59
CA ILE A 114 -0.32 -11.75 56.00
C ILE A 114 -0.52 -13.16 56.55
N ARG A 115 -1.19 -14.06 55.81
CA ARG A 115 -1.37 -15.46 56.23
C ARG A 115 -0.03 -16.18 56.37
N MET A 116 0.90 -15.94 55.45
CA MET A 116 2.26 -16.50 55.53
C MET A 116 3.00 -15.99 56.77
N GLU A 117 2.94 -14.70 57.07
CA GLU A 117 3.55 -14.12 58.27
C GLU A 117 2.96 -14.71 59.56
N GLU A 118 1.64 -14.87 59.64
CA GLU A 118 0.99 -15.52 60.78
C GLU A 118 1.39 -16.99 60.97
N GLN A 119 1.52 -17.75 59.87
CA GLN A 119 1.96 -19.15 59.93
C GLN A 119 3.44 -19.25 60.29
N GLN A 120 4.27 -18.35 59.76
CA GLN A 120 5.68 -18.26 60.08
C GLN A 120 5.90 -17.95 61.56
N ALA A 121 5.12 -17.00 62.13
CA ALA A 121 5.18 -16.67 63.54
C ALA A 121 4.84 -17.88 64.44
N LYS A 122 3.90 -18.74 64.03
CA LYS A 122 3.54 -19.98 64.72
C LYS A 122 4.58 -21.10 64.55
N ALA A 123 5.42 -21.01 63.52
CA ALA A 123 6.47 -21.99 63.23
C ALA A 123 7.84 -21.64 63.86
N VAL A 124 7.93 -20.52 64.60
CA VAL A 124 9.15 -20.11 65.31
C VAL A 124 9.49 -21.15 66.40
N GLU A 125 10.77 -21.51 66.46
CA GLU A 125 11.28 -22.55 67.35
C GLU A 125 11.28 -22.09 68.81
N VAL A 126 10.54 -22.80 69.67
CA VAL A 126 10.72 -22.76 71.12
C VAL A 126 11.50 -24.03 71.49
N PRO A 127 12.76 -23.93 71.97
CA PRO A 127 13.52 -25.10 72.40
C PRO A 127 12.72 -25.86 73.46
N PRO A 128 12.51 -27.19 73.32
CA PRO A 128 11.81 -27.94 74.33
C PRO A 128 12.62 -27.91 75.63
N GLU A 129 11.98 -27.54 76.74
CA GLU A 129 12.60 -27.67 78.07
C GLU A 129 12.95 -29.14 78.29
N VAL A 130 14.21 -29.41 78.62
CA VAL A 130 14.71 -30.79 78.78
C VAL A 130 14.16 -31.33 80.12
N PRO A 131 13.14 -32.19 80.14
CA PRO A 131 12.47 -32.58 81.38
C PRO A 131 13.35 -33.57 82.13
N GLY A 132 13.67 -33.27 83.40
CA GLY A 132 14.38 -34.19 84.30
C GLY A 132 15.79 -33.75 84.74
N TRP A 133 16.30 -32.61 84.28
CA TRP A 133 17.49 -32.00 84.92
C TRP A 133 17.25 -31.69 86.39
N ALA A 134 16.07 -31.18 86.73
CA ALA A 134 15.68 -30.94 88.12
C ALA A 134 15.68 -32.24 88.95
N GLN A 135 15.25 -33.38 88.36
CA GLN A 135 15.24 -34.67 89.03
C GLN A 135 16.66 -35.24 89.17
N ALA A 136 17.49 -35.16 88.13
CA ALA A 136 18.88 -35.58 88.16
C ALA A 136 19.70 -34.77 89.19
N VAL A 137 19.49 -33.45 89.27
CA VAL A 137 20.10 -32.58 90.28
C VAL A 137 19.61 -32.91 91.69
N LYS A 138 18.32 -33.21 91.86
CA LYS A 138 17.74 -33.61 93.16
C LYS A 138 18.25 -34.96 93.66
N VAL A 139 18.52 -35.90 92.75
CA VAL A 139 19.16 -37.19 93.07
C VAL A 139 20.62 -36.99 93.47
N VAL A 140 21.37 -36.14 92.76
CA VAL A 140 22.75 -35.78 93.11
C VAL A 140 22.83 -35.04 94.45
N ALA A 141 21.87 -34.15 94.74
CA ALA A 141 21.83 -33.36 95.97
C ALA A 141 21.52 -34.19 97.24
N ASN A 142 20.95 -35.39 97.11
CA ASN A 142 20.59 -36.27 98.21
C ASN A 142 21.59 -37.45 98.44
N ILE A 143 22.77 -37.42 97.80
CA ILE A 143 23.78 -38.48 97.95
C ILE A 143 24.49 -38.35 99.30
N ASP A 144 24.46 -39.41 100.11
CA ASP A 144 25.25 -39.53 101.34
C ASP A 144 26.51 -40.38 101.06
N ALA A 145 27.70 -39.89 101.41
CA ALA A 145 29.00 -40.33 100.88
C ALA A 145 29.44 -41.77 101.25
N ARG A 146 28.63 -42.54 101.99
CA ARG A 146 28.98 -43.89 102.47
C ARG A 146 28.45 -45.04 101.61
N ASN A 147 27.51 -44.82 100.70
CA ASN A 147 27.00 -45.86 99.77
C ASN A 147 26.94 -45.30 98.34
N ALA A 148 28.10 -45.01 97.75
CA ALA A 148 28.22 -44.65 96.34
C ALA A 148 28.22 -45.92 95.47
N GLY A 149 27.04 -46.51 95.28
CA GLY A 149 26.84 -47.73 94.51
C GLY A 149 26.67 -47.49 93.00
N ALA A 150 27.10 -48.47 92.20
CA ALA A 150 26.82 -48.57 90.77
C ALA A 150 25.31 -48.42 90.45
N ASP A 151 24.43 -48.76 91.41
CA ASP A 151 22.98 -48.60 91.30
C ASP A 151 22.52 -47.13 91.23
N ILE A 152 23.14 -46.21 91.98
CA ILE A 152 22.78 -44.78 91.94
C ILE A 152 23.23 -44.16 90.60
N LEU A 153 24.42 -44.52 90.13
CA LEU A 153 24.90 -44.08 88.82
C LEU A 153 24.05 -44.68 87.68
N SER A 154 23.58 -45.92 87.85
CA SER A 154 22.63 -46.59 86.96
C SER A 154 21.28 -45.88 86.94
N ASP A 155 20.77 -45.41 88.08
CA ASP A 155 19.51 -44.67 88.18
C ASP A 155 19.62 -43.25 87.61
N ILE A 156 20.73 -42.54 87.83
CA ILE A 156 21.02 -41.27 87.15
C ILE A 156 21.11 -41.47 85.64
N HIS A 157 21.81 -42.51 85.18
CA HIS A 157 21.92 -42.84 83.77
C HIS A 157 20.55 -43.19 83.16
N LYS A 158 19.75 -44.03 83.82
CA LYS A 158 18.38 -44.36 83.39
C LYS A 158 17.48 -43.12 83.34
N SER A 159 17.55 -42.23 84.34
CA SER A 159 16.79 -40.98 84.35
C SER A 159 17.23 -40.06 83.21
N MET A 160 18.53 -39.91 82.98
CA MET A 160 19.07 -39.07 81.91
C MET A 160 18.72 -39.62 80.51
N VAL A 161 18.80 -40.93 80.32
CA VAL A 161 18.40 -41.60 79.07
C VAL A 161 16.90 -41.47 78.83
N LYS A 162 16.08 -41.57 79.89
CA LYS A 162 14.63 -41.36 79.82
C LYS A 162 14.28 -39.90 79.50
N SER A 163 14.90 -38.94 80.18
CA SER A 163 14.77 -37.51 79.91
C SER A 163 15.21 -37.13 78.50
N HIS A 164 16.30 -37.71 78.03
CA HIS A 164 16.78 -37.51 76.67
C HIS A 164 15.82 -38.10 75.64
N SER A 165 15.28 -39.30 75.87
CA SER A 165 14.30 -39.91 74.96
C SER A 165 12.98 -39.14 74.93
N GLU A 166 12.52 -38.62 76.07
CA GLU A 166 11.34 -37.75 76.20
C GLU A 166 11.57 -36.39 75.50
N ALA A 167 12.73 -35.75 75.71
CA ALA A 167 13.10 -34.51 75.04
C ALA A 167 13.25 -34.70 73.52
N MET A 168 13.83 -35.81 73.07
CA MET A 168 13.91 -36.17 71.65
C MET A 168 12.53 -36.47 71.06
N GLY A 169 11.63 -37.11 71.81
CA GLY A 169 10.24 -37.31 71.42
C GLY A 169 9.48 -36.00 71.25
N ALA A 170 9.59 -35.09 72.23
CA ALA A 170 9.02 -33.75 72.18
C ALA A 170 9.60 -32.92 71.02
N TYR A 171 10.91 -32.99 70.81
CA TYR A 171 11.59 -32.33 69.70
C TYR A 171 11.12 -32.85 68.33
N ARG A 172 10.98 -34.17 68.18
CA ARG A 172 10.44 -34.78 66.95
C ARG A 172 8.99 -34.37 66.71
N LYS A 173 8.16 -34.32 67.76
CA LYS A 173 6.76 -33.88 67.67
C LYS A 173 6.67 -32.41 67.25
N SER A 174 7.40 -31.52 67.93
CA SER A 174 7.51 -30.09 67.58
C SER A 174 8.05 -29.87 66.16
N SER A 175 9.05 -30.64 65.75
CA SER A 175 9.58 -30.60 64.38
C SER A 175 8.54 -31.06 63.36
N GLY A 176 7.75 -32.09 63.67
CA GLY A 176 6.65 -32.55 62.82
C GLY A 176 5.55 -31.50 62.68
N GLU A 177 5.17 -30.84 63.78
CA GLU A 177 4.21 -29.74 63.81
C GLU A 177 4.69 -28.56 62.97
N ARG A 178 5.97 -28.15 63.10
CA ARG A 178 6.59 -27.13 62.23
C ARG A 178 6.57 -27.50 60.76
N HIS A 179 7.01 -28.70 60.40
CA HIS A 179 6.98 -29.14 59.00
C HIS A 179 5.55 -29.18 58.45
N SER A 180 4.55 -29.49 59.30
CA SER A 180 3.15 -29.42 58.90
C SER A 180 2.67 -27.98 58.66
N LEU A 181 3.12 -27.01 59.48
CA LEU A 181 2.83 -25.58 59.30
C LEU A 181 3.50 -25.04 58.04
N LEU A 182 4.80 -25.29 57.86
CA LEU A 182 5.53 -24.92 56.64
C LEU A 182 4.89 -25.53 55.38
N ARG A 183 4.43 -26.79 55.46
CA ARG A 183 3.70 -27.44 54.36
C ARG A 183 2.34 -26.80 54.09
N ARG A 184 1.65 -26.26 55.11
CA ARG A 184 0.40 -25.51 54.97
C ARG A 184 0.60 -24.12 54.35
N MET A 185 1.80 -23.55 54.38
CA MET A 185 2.13 -22.29 53.70
C MET A 185 2.39 -22.43 52.19
N MET A 186 2.66 -23.64 51.70
CA MET A 186 2.94 -23.89 50.28
C MET A 186 1.88 -23.35 49.30
N PRO A 187 0.57 -23.47 49.56
CA PRO A 187 -0.47 -22.89 48.71
C PRO A 187 -0.39 -21.35 48.63
N ASP A 188 -0.15 -20.67 49.74
CA ASP A 188 -0.02 -19.20 49.76
C ASP A 188 1.23 -18.74 48.99
N TRP A 189 2.34 -19.48 49.09
CA TRP A 189 3.53 -19.22 48.27
C TRP A 189 3.22 -19.41 46.77
N ARG A 190 2.51 -20.47 46.39
CA ARG A 190 2.09 -20.65 44.98
C ARG A 190 1.22 -19.49 44.51
N LEU A 191 0.28 -19.03 45.34
CA LEU A 191 -0.60 -17.90 45.06
C LEU A 191 0.18 -16.60 44.85
N VAL A 192 1.18 -16.31 45.70
CA VAL A 192 2.04 -15.13 45.55
C VAL A 192 2.80 -15.17 44.22
N THR A 193 3.42 -16.31 43.91
CA THR A 193 4.17 -16.48 42.65
C THR A 193 3.27 -16.37 41.42
N GLU A 194 2.07 -16.95 41.46
CA GLU A 194 1.08 -16.86 40.38
C GLU A 194 0.60 -15.42 40.18
N THR A 195 0.26 -14.73 41.27
CA THR A 195 -0.23 -13.34 41.23
C THR A 195 0.85 -12.38 40.72
N LEU A 196 2.10 -12.52 41.18
CA LEU A 196 3.23 -11.76 40.64
C LEU A 196 3.51 -12.07 39.17
N GLY A 197 3.35 -13.34 38.77
CA GLY A 197 3.45 -13.76 37.37
C GLY A 197 2.39 -13.10 36.48
N HIS A 198 1.16 -12.93 36.98
CA HIS A 198 0.12 -12.19 36.28
C HIS A 198 0.47 -10.70 36.13
N VAL A 199 0.93 -10.05 37.20
CA VAL A 199 1.37 -8.64 37.15
C VAL A 199 2.51 -8.46 36.16
N ALA A 200 3.51 -9.34 36.17
CA ALA A 200 4.64 -9.29 35.23
C ALA A 200 4.17 -9.37 33.77
N LYS A 201 3.26 -10.30 33.45
CA LYS A 201 2.68 -10.43 32.10
C LYS A 201 1.88 -9.19 31.68
N SER A 202 1.12 -8.58 32.60
CA SER A 202 0.40 -7.34 32.31
C SER A 202 1.37 -6.19 32.02
N VAL A 203 2.44 -6.03 32.80
CA VAL A 203 3.46 -5.01 32.55
C VAL A 203 4.18 -5.23 31.22
N GLU A 204 4.57 -6.47 30.92
CA GLU A 204 5.20 -6.84 29.64
C GLU A 204 4.28 -6.53 28.44
N SER A 205 2.99 -6.86 28.54
CA SER A 205 1.97 -6.51 27.54
C SER A 205 1.89 -5.00 27.30
N VAL A 206 1.90 -4.18 28.35
CA VAL A 206 1.87 -2.72 28.24
C VAL A 206 3.15 -2.19 27.58
N ILE A 207 4.32 -2.69 27.96
CA ILE A 207 5.61 -2.29 27.36
C ILE A 207 5.64 -2.63 25.86
N ALA A 208 5.30 -3.86 25.47
CA ALA A 208 5.31 -4.28 24.07
C ALA A 208 4.37 -3.43 23.19
N ARG A 209 3.23 -3.01 23.75
CA ARG A 209 2.27 -2.14 23.08
C ARG A 209 2.77 -0.70 22.97
N ALA A 210 3.41 -0.17 24.02
CA ALA A 210 4.03 1.15 23.99
C ALA A 210 5.11 1.24 22.89
N LEU A 211 5.97 0.23 22.77
CA LEU A 211 6.97 0.13 21.70
C LEU A 211 6.34 0.10 20.30
N THR A 212 5.17 -0.53 20.16
CA THR A 212 4.44 -0.57 18.89
C THR A 212 3.90 0.82 18.51
N ILE A 213 3.36 1.56 19.49
CA ILE A 213 2.92 2.95 19.28
C ILE A 213 4.11 3.84 18.90
N ASP A 214 5.24 3.70 19.59
CA ASP A 214 6.43 4.50 19.36
C ASP A 214 6.92 4.37 17.90
N ARG A 215 6.96 3.14 17.38
CA ARG A 215 7.26 2.89 15.96
C ARG A 215 6.27 3.58 15.00
N HIS A 216 4.98 3.54 15.30
CA HIS A 216 3.97 4.23 14.48
C HIS A 216 4.07 5.75 14.59
N MET A 217 4.49 6.26 15.74
CA MET A 217 4.71 7.68 15.99
C MET A 217 5.96 8.19 15.25
N GLU A 218 7.04 7.41 15.22
CA GLU A 218 8.26 7.71 14.45
C GLU A 218 7.95 7.79 12.94
N GLU A 219 7.21 6.81 12.41
CA GLU A 219 6.76 6.83 11.01
C GLU A 219 5.84 8.04 10.71
N TYR A 220 4.96 8.38 11.65
CA TYR A 220 4.08 9.56 11.53
C TYR A 220 4.89 10.86 11.53
N GLU A 221 5.85 10.99 12.45
CA GLU A 221 6.71 12.16 12.54
C GLU A 221 7.55 12.36 11.27
N ALA A 222 8.11 11.28 10.71
CA ALA A 222 8.84 11.34 9.43
C ALA A 222 7.97 11.87 8.27
N ILE A 223 6.67 11.50 8.24
CA ILE A 223 5.71 12.02 7.27
C ILE A 223 5.36 13.49 7.56
N VAL A 224 5.19 13.87 8.83
CA VAL A 224 4.89 15.27 9.22
C VAL A 224 6.05 16.19 8.87
N ARG A 225 7.29 15.77 9.13
CA ARG A 225 8.53 16.47 8.75
C ARG A 225 8.74 16.49 7.23
N GLY A 226 8.01 15.66 6.47
CA GLY A 226 8.09 15.60 5.02
C GLY A 226 9.42 15.06 4.53
N GLU A 227 10.04 14.13 5.26
CA GLU A 227 11.33 13.53 4.89
C GLU A 227 11.27 12.83 3.53
N ASP A 228 12.34 12.95 2.73
CA ASP A 228 12.38 12.35 1.39
C ASP A 228 12.24 10.82 1.42
N ARG A 229 12.73 10.17 2.49
CA ARG A 229 12.54 8.74 2.72
C ARG A 229 11.06 8.39 2.87
N ALA A 230 10.30 9.18 3.64
CA ALA A 230 8.88 8.94 3.85
C ALA A 230 8.07 9.09 2.55
N VAL A 231 8.40 10.10 1.74
CA VAL A 231 7.79 10.29 0.41
C VAL A 231 8.13 9.14 -0.53
N SER A 232 9.39 8.70 -0.56
CA SER A 232 9.84 7.57 -1.39
C SER A 232 9.14 6.27 -1.01
N VAL A 233 9.05 5.96 0.28
CA VAL A 233 8.34 4.78 0.77
C VAL A 233 6.87 4.85 0.35
N LEU A 234 6.18 5.96 0.61
CA LEU A 234 4.76 6.10 0.28
C LEU A 234 4.49 6.02 -1.23
N SER A 235 5.39 6.58 -2.05
CA SER A 235 5.32 6.48 -3.52
C SER A 235 5.57 5.05 -4.00
N SER A 236 6.58 4.36 -3.46
CA SER A 236 6.89 2.97 -3.85
C SER A 236 5.75 2.02 -3.48
N SER A 237 5.18 2.16 -2.29
CA SER A 237 4.03 1.38 -1.83
C SER A 237 2.82 1.62 -2.73
N SER A 238 2.56 2.87 -3.12
CA SER A 238 1.46 3.21 -4.03
C SER A 238 1.60 2.52 -5.39
N ILE A 239 2.81 2.40 -5.94
CA ILE A 239 3.05 1.69 -7.21
C ILE A 239 2.77 0.20 -7.07
N VAL A 240 3.24 -0.44 -5.99
CA VAL A 240 2.97 -1.87 -5.73
C VAL A 240 1.47 -2.10 -5.60
N TYR A 241 0.78 -1.28 -4.79
CA TYR A 241 -0.67 -1.38 -4.63
C TYR A 241 -1.43 -1.18 -5.94
N PHE A 242 -0.99 -0.28 -6.81
CA PHE A 242 -1.59 -0.09 -8.13
C PHE A 242 -1.58 -1.38 -8.95
N PHE A 243 -0.43 -2.04 -9.08
CA PHE A 243 -0.30 -3.26 -9.88
C PHE A 243 -1.03 -4.45 -9.25
N VAL A 244 -0.96 -4.59 -7.92
CA VAL A 244 -1.69 -5.65 -7.21
C VAL A 244 -3.20 -5.46 -7.38
N SER A 245 -3.72 -4.25 -7.17
CA SER A 245 -5.13 -3.97 -7.34
C SER A 245 -5.59 -4.08 -8.79
N LEU A 246 -4.76 -3.68 -9.76
CA LEU A 246 -5.05 -3.85 -11.18
C LEU A 246 -5.15 -5.34 -11.56
N LEU A 247 -4.26 -6.18 -11.05
CA LEU A 247 -4.31 -7.63 -11.27
C LEU A 247 -5.59 -8.24 -10.70
N VAL A 248 -5.94 -7.88 -9.46
CA VAL A 248 -7.17 -8.35 -8.83
C VAL A 248 -8.41 -7.85 -9.58
N LEU A 249 -8.40 -6.60 -10.06
CA LEU A 249 -9.49 -6.04 -10.86
C LEU A 249 -9.62 -6.72 -12.23
N ALA A 250 -8.52 -7.17 -12.83
CA ALA A 250 -8.54 -7.96 -14.06
C ALA A 250 -9.20 -9.34 -13.83
N VAL A 251 -8.88 -10.01 -12.73
CA VAL A 251 -9.56 -11.27 -12.32
C VAL A 251 -11.04 -11.02 -12.05
N ALA A 252 -11.38 -9.92 -11.37
CA ALA A 252 -12.77 -9.51 -11.16
C ALA A 252 -13.53 -9.25 -12.47
N THR A 253 -12.87 -8.62 -13.45
CA THR A 253 -13.43 -8.39 -14.79
C THR A 253 -13.70 -9.71 -15.50
N ALA A 254 -12.81 -10.71 -15.36
CA ALA A 254 -13.06 -12.05 -15.87
C ALA A 254 -14.26 -12.72 -15.17
N GLY A 255 -14.39 -12.57 -13.84
CA GLY A 255 -15.56 -13.03 -13.09
C GLY A 255 -16.87 -12.37 -13.55
N ALA A 256 -16.84 -11.05 -13.79
CA ALA A 256 -17.98 -10.31 -14.34
C ALA A 256 -18.31 -10.74 -15.77
N ALA A 257 -17.32 -11.09 -16.59
CA ALA A 257 -17.53 -11.64 -17.92
C ALA A 257 -18.21 -13.02 -17.86
N VAL A 258 -17.82 -13.88 -16.90
CA VAL A 258 -18.53 -15.14 -16.66
C VAL A 258 -19.97 -14.87 -16.26
N ASN A 259 -20.22 -13.94 -15.32
CA ASN A 259 -21.59 -13.57 -14.92
C ASN A 259 -22.41 -13.05 -16.13
N PHE A 260 -21.81 -12.18 -16.95
CA PHE A 260 -22.43 -11.71 -18.19
C PHE A 260 -22.86 -12.86 -19.12
N THR A 261 -22.01 -13.87 -19.32
CA THR A 261 -22.37 -15.02 -20.17
C THR A 261 -23.46 -15.91 -19.57
N LEU A 262 -23.59 -15.95 -18.23
CA LEU A 262 -24.66 -16.68 -17.54
C LEU A 262 -26.02 -16.01 -17.77
N ILE A 263 -26.04 -14.68 -17.74
CA ILE A 263 -27.26 -13.86 -17.86
C ILE A 263 -27.68 -13.63 -19.30
N ALA A 264 -26.74 -13.33 -20.21
CA ALA A 264 -27.07 -12.83 -21.54
C ALA A 264 -27.86 -13.81 -22.43
N ARG A 265 -27.57 -15.12 -22.33
CA ARG A 265 -28.28 -16.16 -23.10
C ARG A 265 -29.77 -16.27 -22.76
N PRO A 266 -30.17 -16.54 -21.49
CA PRO A 266 -31.58 -16.61 -21.14
C PRO A 266 -32.31 -15.28 -21.37
N MET A 267 -31.62 -14.14 -21.19
CA MET A 267 -32.19 -12.82 -21.51
C MET A 267 -32.45 -12.62 -23.01
N ALA A 268 -31.65 -13.23 -23.88
CA ALA A 268 -31.90 -13.20 -25.32
C ALA A 268 -33.22 -13.90 -25.67
N GLU A 269 -33.61 -14.92 -24.95
CA GLU A 269 -34.89 -15.57 -25.22
C GLU A 269 -36.07 -14.83 -24.62
N MET A 270 -35.91 -14.29 -23.41
CA MET A 270 -36.99 -13.57 -22.72
C MET A 270 -37.28 -12.20 -23.33
N VAL A 271 -36.25 -11.48 -23.79
CA VAL A 271 -36.35 -10.09 -24.27
C VAL A 271 -36.23 -10.00 -25.81
N GLY A 272 -35.94 -11.13 -26.47
CA GLY A 272 -35.83 -11.24 -27.91
C GLY A 272 -34.40 -11.03 -28.42
N GLY A 273 -33.74 -12.11 -28.83
CA GLY A 273 -32.32 -12.13 -29.20
C GLY A 273 -32.02 -11.49 -30.55
N THR A 274 -33.08 -11.30 -31.35
CA THR A 274 -33.07 -10.59 -32.63
C THR A 274 -33.49 -9.12 -32.49
N SER A 275 -33.85 -8.68 -31.29
CA SER A 275 -34.14 -7.27 -31.00
C SER A 275 -32.82 -6.53 -30.78
N PHE A 276 -32.59 -5.49 -31.58
CA PHE A 276 -31.42 -4.63 -31.50
C PHE A 276 -31.83 -3.22 -31.10
N ILE A 277 -31.06 -2.62 -30.20
CA ILE A 277 -31.14 -1.19 -29.88
C ILE A 277 -29.85 -0.56 -30.42
N GLY A 278 -29.94 0.06 -31.59
CA GLY A 278 -28.77 0.55 -32.32
C GLY A 278 -27.90 -0.60 -32.84
N VAL A 279 -26.65 -0.68 -32.37
CA VAL A 279 -25.66 -1.69 -32.80
C VAL A 279 -25.59 -2.89 -31.84
N LEU A 280 -26.15 -2.77 -30.63
CA LEU A 280 -26.08 -3.79 -29.58
C LEU A 280 -27.40 -4.57 -29.49
N ARG A 281 -27.31 -5.86 -29.11
CA ARG A 281 -28.50 -6.70 -28.85
C ARG A 281 -29.16 -6.24 -27.55
N THR A 282 -30.49 -6.20 -27.51
CA THR A 282 -31.24 -5.80 -26.31
C THR A 282 -30.91 -6.68 -25.10
N ALA A 283 -30.64 -7.97 -25.34
CA ALA A 283 -30.20 -8.94 -24.33
C ALA A 283 -28.87 -8.56 -23.65
N ASP A 284 -27.89 -8.11 -24.44
CA ASP A 284 -26.56 -7.72 -23.95
C ASP A 284 -26.67 -6.46 -23.08
N ILE A 285 -27.51 -5.51 -23.47
CA ILE A 285 -27.78 -4.30 -22.69
C ILE A 285 -28.45 -4.66 -21.36
N ALA A 286 -29.45 -5.53 -21.38
CA ALA A 286 -30.15 -5.94 -20.17
C ALA A 286 -29.22 -6.68 -19.18
N ALA A 287 -28.38 -7.59 -19.68
CA ALA A 287 -27.37 -8.27 -18.86
C ALA A 287 -26.37 -7.29 -18.25
N LEU A 288 -25.89 -6.31 -19.03
CA LEU A 288 -24.97 -5.28 -18.53
C LEU A 288 -25.62 -4.41 -17.44
N VAL A 289 -26.90 -4.04 -17.60
CA VAL A 289 -27.64 -3.24 -16.60
C VAL A 289 -27.77 -3.99 -15.27
N ILE A 290 -28.07 -5.28 -15.30
CA ILE A 290 -28.15 -6.11 -14.08
C ILE A 290 -26.81 -6.09 -13.35
N ILE A 291 -25.71 -6.40 -14.04
CA ILE A 291 -24.36 -6.41 -13.46
C ILE A 291 -23.97 -5.01 -12.95
N MET A 292 -24.35 -3.93 -13.64
CA MET A 292 -24.06 -2.57 -13.20
C MET A 292 -24.82 -2.19 -11.93
N VAL A 293 -26.10 -2.55 -11.84
CA VAL A 293 -26.89 -2.36 -10.62
C VAL A 293 -26.28 -3.15 -9.47
N GLU A 294 -25.86 -4.38 -9.72
CA GLU A 294 -25.27 -5.25 -8.71
C GLU A 294 -23.92 -4.74 -8.19
N ILE A 295 -22.99 -4.38 -9.09
CA ILE A 295 -21.71 -3.76 -8.71
C ILE A 295 -21.96 -2.48 -7.93
N SER A 296 -22.94 -1.67 -8.34
CA SER A 296 -23.31 -0.44 -7.62
C SER A 296 -23.84 -0.74 -6.21
N MET A 297 -24.79 -1.67 -6.07
CA MET A 297 -25.33 -2.07 -4.77
C MET A 297 -24.26 -2.71 -3.88
N GLY A 298 -23.35 -3.50 -4.44
CA GLY A 298 -22.20 -4.07 -3.76
C GLY A 298 -21.26 -2.98 -3.22
N LEU A 299 -20.97 -1.97 -4.03
CA LEU A 299 -20.17 -0.83 -3.62
C LEU A 299 -20.80 -0.08 -2.44
N PHE A 300 -22.12 0.19 -2.51
CA PHE A 300 -22.87 0.81 -1.42
C PHE A 300 -22.89 -0.04 -0.14
N LEU A 301 -23.01 -1.37 -0.27
CA LEU A 301 -22.96 -2.29 0.86
C LEU A 301 -21.58 -2.25 1.55
N MET A 302 -20.50 -2.31 0.79
CA MET A 302 -19.12 -2.29 1.30
C MET A 302 -18.76 -0.97 1.97
N GLU A 303 -19.24 0.14 1.41
CA GLU A 303 -19.10 1.47 2.02
C GLU A 303 -19.91 1.58 3.32
N SER A 304 -21.15 1.07 3.33
CA SER A 304 -22.01 1.07 4.52
C SER A 304 -21.47 0.17 5.64
N LEU A 305 -20.72 -0.88 5.29
CA LEU A 305 -20.02 -1.73 6.26
C LEU A 305 -18.69 -1.12 6.76
N ARG A 306 -18.27 0.05 6.23
CA ARG A 306 -16.98 0.70 6.51
C ARG A 306 -15.77 -0.17 6.17
N ILE A 307 -15.94 -1.10 5.23
CA ILE A 307 -14.83 -1.87 4.68
C ILE A 307 -14.10 -1.00 3.66
N THR A 308 -14.85 -0.29 2.81
CA THR A 308 -14.31 0.69 1.85
C THR A 308 -14.59 2.13 2.25
N ARG A 309 -13.83 3.08 1.67
CA ARG A 309 -14.01 4.54 1.86
C ARG A 309 -14.01 5.32 0.55
N LEU A 310 -14.71 4.82 -0.46
CA LEU A 310 -14.86 5.52 -1.73
C LEU A 310 -15.81 6.71 -1.63
N PHE A 311 -16.78 6.69 -0.71
CA PHE A 311 -17.78 7.74 -0.53
C PHE A 311 -17.85 8.21 0.93
N PRO A 312 -16.98 9.15 1.36
CA PRO A 312 -16.89 9.58 2.76
C PRO A 312 -18.22 10.10 3.34
N VAL A 313 -19.13 10.58 2.49
CA VAL A 313 -20.49 11.01 2.86
C VAL A 313 -21.30 9.88 3.52
N ILE A 314 -21.13 8.64 3.07
CA ILE A 314 -21.87 7.47 3.59
C ILE A 314 -21.30 7.04 4.94
N GLY A 315 -19.99 7.13 5.11
CA GLY A 315 -19.32 6.85 6.39
C GLY A 315 -19.75 7.79 7.53
N ALA A 316 -20.11 9.03 7.19
CA ALA A 316 -20.57 10.08 8.11
C ALA A 316 -22.06 9.98 8.50
N LEU A 317 -22.82 9.06 7.90
CA LEU A 317 -24.23 8.86 8.24
C LEU A 317 -24.41 8.26 9.63
N SER A 318 -25.51 8.64 10.29
CA SER A 318 -25.90 8.06 11.59
C SER A 318 -26.02 6.53 11.53
N ASP A 319 -25.64 5.85 12.61
CA ASP A 319 -25.64 4.38 12.70
C ASP A 319 -26.98 3.75 12.28
N LYS A 320 -28.10 4.35 12.68
CA LYS A 320 -29.46 3.88 12.33
C LYS A 320 -29.74 3.92 10.83
N MET A 321 -29.24 4.95 10.12
CA MET A 321 -29.41 5.06 8.67
C MET A 321 -28.49 4.06 7.96
N ARG A 322 -27.27 3.89 8.45
CA ARG A 322 -26.29 2.95 7.89
C ARG A 322 -26.78 1.50 7.96
N VAL A 323 -27.31 1.08 9.12
CA VAL A 323 -27.89 -0.27 9.25
C VAL A 323 -29.08 -0.46 8.30
N ARG A 324 -29.93 0.57 8.14
CA ARG A 324 -31.02 0.52 7.14
C ARG A 324 -30.50 0.38 5.72
N MET A 325 -29.47 1.15 5.34
CA MET A 325 -28.84 1.03 4.03
C MET A 325 -28.26 -0.37 3.81
N ILE A 326 -27.53 -0.92 4.78
CA ILE A 326 -27.00 -2.29 4.71
C ILE A 326 -28.12 -3.29 4.41
N MET A 327 -29.22 -3.22 5.17
CA MET A 327 -30.35 -4.13 4.99
C MET A 327 -30.97 -3.95 3.60
N VAL A 328 -31.22 -2.71 3.16
CA VAL A 328 -31.81 -2.43 1.84
C VAL A 328 -30.92 -2.93 0.70
N THR A 329 -29.63 -2.57 0.69
CA THR A 329 -28.70 -2.99 -0.38
C THR A 329 -28.49 -4.49 -0.38
N PHE A 330 -28.40 -5.12 0.80
CA PHE A 330 -28.27 -6.57 0.91
C PHE A 330 -29.52 -7.29 0.41
N THR A 331 -30.72 -6.81 0.75
CA THR A 331 -31.98 -7.39 0.24
C THR A 331 -32.10 -7.28 -1.27
N ILE A 332 -31.71 -6.13 -1.86
CA ILE A 332 -31.70 -5.96 -3.32
C ILE A 332 -30.71 -6.93 -3.97
N LEU A 333 -29.48 -7.04 -3.44
CA LEU A 333 -28.48 -8.00 -3.94
C LEU A 333 -28.95 -9.44 -3.82
N LEU A 334 -29.58 -9.81 -2.70
CA LEU A 334 -30.13 -11.15 -2.50
C LEU A 334 -31.24 -11.46 -3.51
N LEU A 335 -32.12 -10.49 -3.79
CA LEU A 335 -33.18 -10.65 -4.78
C LEU A 335 -32.60 -10.79 -6.19
N MET A 336 -31.62 -9.97 -6.55
CA MET A 336 -30.92 -10.07 -7.84
C MET A 336 -30.18 -11.40 -8.00
N ALA A 337 -29.42 -11.83 -7.00
CA ALA A 337 -28.75 -13.14 -7.00
C ALA A 337 -29.73 -14.31 -7.14
N SER A 338 -30.93 -14.19 -6.55
CA SER A 338 -31.99 -15.20 -6.71
C SER A 338 -32.55 -15.21 -8.13
N VAL A 339 -32.72 -14.04 -8.76
CA VAL A 339 -33.12 -13.92 -10.17
C VAL A 339 -32.05 -14.51 -11.08
N GLU A 340 -30.76 -14.23 -10.83
CA GLU A 340 -29.64 -14.77 -11.61
C GLU A 340 -29.51 -16.29 -11.49
N ALA A 341 -29.72 -16.85 -10.31
CA ALA A 341 -29.80 -18.30 -10.13
C ALA A 341 -30.93 -18.91 -10.98
N GLY A 342 -32.08 -18.23 -11.06
CA GLY A 342 -33.19 -18.61 -11.95
C GLY A 342 -32.85 -18.50 -13.43
N LEU A 343 -32.16 -17.43 -13.85
CA LEU A 343 -31.69 -17.27 -15.23
C LEU A 343 -30.65 -18.33 -15.61
N ALA A 344 -29.73 -18.65 -14.71
CA ALA A 344 -28.75 -19.71 -14.91
C ALA A 344 -29.41 -21.10 -15.03
N TYR A 345 -30.47 -21.36 -14.26
CA TYR A 345 -31.31 -22.55 -14.44
C TYR A 345 -31.95 -22.58 -15.82
N MET A 346 -32.56 -21.47 -16.25
CA MET A 346 -33.17 -21.35 -17.58
C MET A 346 -32.16 -21.62 -18.69
N ARG A 347 -30.94 -21.04 -18.60
CA ARG A 347 -29.86 -21.29 -19.56
C ARG A 347 -29.57 -22.78 -19.75
N GLU A 348 -29.51 -23.55 -18.66
CA GLU A 348 -29.23 -24.99 -18.71
C GLU A 348 -30.42 -25.78 -19.27
N LEU A 349 -31.65 -25.37 -18.96
CA LEU A 349 -32.85 -25.98 -19.54
C LEU A 349 -32.87 -25.81 -21.07
N LEU A 350 -32.55 -24.61 -21.55
CA LEU A 350 -32.49 -24.30 -22.97
C LEU A 350 -31.39 -25.09 -23.70
N LEU A 351 -30.23 -25.23 -23.05
CA LEU A 351 -29.15 -26.07 -23.56
C LEU A 351 -29.55 -27.55 -23.67
N LYS A 352 -30.35 -28.06 -22.72
CA LYS A 352 -30.88 -29.43 -22.78
C LYS A 352 -31.81 -29.61 -23.97
N ASP A 353 -32.71 -28.67 -24.20
CA ASP A 353 -33.67 -28.72 -25.30
C ASP A 353 -32.97 -28.63 -26.67
N GLU A 354 -31.95 -27.78 -26.81
CA GLU A 354 -31.11 -27.69 -28.02
C GLU A 354 -30.37 -29.01 -28.28
N LEU A 355 -29.76 -29.61 -27.25
CA LEU A 355 -29.02 -30.86 -27.39
C LEU A 355 -29.94 -32.02 -27.76
N ALA A 356 -31.09 -32.16 -27.10
CA ALA A 356 -32.09 -33.19 -27.39
C ALA A 356 -32.62 -33.06 -28.83
N THR A 357 -32.96 -31.85 -29.27
CA THR A 357 -33.41 -31.59 -30.64
C THR A 357 -32.31 -31.91 -31.66
N SER A 358 -31.07 -31.55 -31.37
CA SER A 358 -29.93 -31.82 -32.26
C SER A 358 -29.58 -33.32 -32.36
N ALA A 359 -29.78 -34.10 -31.29
CA ALA A 359 -29.58 -35.54 -31.26
C ALA A 359 -30.67 -36.25 -32.08
N LEU A 360 -31.93 -35.84 -31.92
CA LEU A 360 -33.06 -36.31 -32.73
C LEU A 360 -32.83 -36.03 -34.22
N LEU A 361 -32.31 -34.85 -34.58
CA LEU A 361 -32.00 -34.48 -35.96
C LEU A 361 -30.78 -35.21 -36.55
N ARG A 362 -29.83 -35.65 -35.72
CA ARG A 362 -28.66 -36.45 -36.15
C ARG A 362 -28.94 -37.96 -36.23
N GLY A 363 -30.09 -38.43 -35.75
CA GLY A 363 -30.47 -39.84 -35.76
C GLY A 363 -29.60 -40.72 -34.84
N ASP A 364 -28.88 -40.13 -33.90
CA ASP A 364 -27.98 -40.84 -33.00
C ASP A 364 -28.73 -41.24 -31.73
N ALA A 365 -29.16 -42.51 -31.65
CA ALA A 365 -29.96 -43.06 -30.56
C ALA A 365 -29.10 -43.51 -29.36
N THR A 366 -28.13 -42.69 -28.96
CA THR A 366 -27.29 -42.91 -27.77
C THR A 366 -27.76 -42.04 -26.60
N ASP A 367 -29.05 -42.17 -26.25
CA ASP A 367 -29.79 -41.24 -25.39
C ASP A 367 -29.64 -41.48 -23.86
N THR A 368 -28.95 -42.55 -23.46
CA THR A 368 -29.06 -43.09 -22.08
C THR A 368 -27.85 -42.91 -21.16
N MET A 369 -26.67 -42.50 -21.66
CA MET A 369 -25.49 -42.30 -20.79
C MET A 369 -25.14 -40.83 -20.49
N LEU A 370 -25.66 -39.86 -21.24
CA LEU A 370 -25.39 -38.43 -21.00
C LEU A 370 -26.36 -37.79 -19.98
N ASN A 371 -27.60 -38.27 -19.89
CA ASN A 371 -28.65 -37.63 -19.07
C ASN A 371 -28.52 -37.86 -17.56
N GLY A 372 -27.83 -38.92 -17.11
CA GLY A 372 -27.81 -39.34 -15.70
C GLY A 372 -27.02 -38.44 -14.74
N HIS A 373 -26.11 -37.60 -15.23
CA HIS A 373 -25.22 -36.77 -14.39
C HIS A 373 -25.34 -35.25 -14.62
N MET A 374 -26.30 -34.80 -15.45
CA MET A 374 -26.52 -33.38 -15.79
C MET A 374 -27.21 -32.55 -14.70
N TRP A 375 -27.69 -33.18 -13.62
CA TRP A 375 -28.18 -32.45 -12.44
C TRP A 375 -27.04 -31.74 -11.71
N ILE A 376 -25.82 -32.28 -11.79
CA ILE A 376 -24.61 -31.70 -11.19
C ILE A 376 -24.26 -30.39 -11.91
N THR A 377 -24.30 -30.37 -13.25
CA THR A 377 -24.05 -29.14 -14.03
C THR A 377 -25.12 -28.10 -13.76
N THR A 378 -26.40 -28.50 -13.74
CA THR A 378 -27.53 -27.61 -13.44
C THR A 378 -27.37 -26.97 -12.05
N ALA A 379 -27.13 -27.77 -11.01
CA ALA A 379 -26.94 -27.28 -9.65
C ALA A 379 -25.69 -26.40 -9.50
N ALA A 380 -24.60 -26.76 -10.20
CA ALA A 380 -23.37 -25.97 -10.19
C ALA A 380 -23.54 -24.60 -10.88
N GLN A 381 -24.26 -24.53 -12.02
CA GLN A 381 -24.53 -23.28 -12.72
C GLN A 381 -25.49 -22.38 -11.93
N MET A 382 -26.53 -22.94 -11.31
CA MET A 382 -27.42 -22.21 -10.40
C MET A 382 -26.67 -21.67 -9.18
N GLY A 383 -25.84 -22.51 -8.55
CA GLY A 383 -25.00 -22.12 -7.44
C GLY A 383 -24.01 -21.01 -7.84
N MET A 384 -23.42 -21.12 -9.03
CA MET A 384 -22.54 -20.09 -9.58
C MET A 384 -23.28 -18.77 -9.83
N GLY A 385 -24.47 -18.81 -10.44
CA GLY A 385 -25.31 -17.62 -10.67
C GLY A 385 -25.78 -16.95 -9.37
N PHE A 386 -25.95 -17.71 -8.28
CA PHE A 386 -26.25 -17.15 -6.97
C PHE A 386 -25.03 -16.55 -6.26
N VAL A 387 -23.86 -17.22 -6.36
CA VAL A 387 -22.67 -16.86 -5.58
C VAL A 387 -21.85 -15.75 -6.24
N LEU A 388 -21.78 -15.72 -7.58
CA LEU A 388 -20.99 -14.72 -8.32
C LEU A 388 -21.37 -13.28 -7.97
N PRO A 389 -22.66 -12.94 -7.78
CA PRO A 389 -23.05 -11.62 -7.31
C PRO A 389 -22.38 -11.15 -6.03
N PHE A 390 -22.40 -12.01 -5.02
CA PHE A 390 -21.74 -11.72 -3.75
C PHE A 390 -20.22 -11.69 -3.88
N ALA A 391 -19.65 -12.50 -4.78
CA ALA A 391 -18.23 -12.44 -5.08
C ALA A 391 -17.84 -11.10 -5.72
N LEU A 392 -18.69 -10.56 -6.62
CA LEU A 392 -18.48 -9.27 -7.29
C LEU A 392 -18.56 -8.08 -6.33
N VAL A 393 -19.27 -8.19 -5.21
CA VAL A 393 -19.26 -7.17 -4.15
C VAL A 393 -17.85 -6.91 -3.62
N PHE A 394 -17.00 -7.95 -3.49
CA PHE A 394 -15.64 -7.81 -2.99
C PHE A 394 -14.72 -7.02 -3.92
N VAL A 395 -15.12 -6.79 -5.17
CA VAL A 395 -14.39 -5.95 -6.14
C VAL A 395 -14.26 -4.51 -5.66
N ALA A 396 -15.14 -4.06 -4.76
CA ALA A 396 -15.04 -2.75 -4.13
C ALA A 396 -13.70 -2.51 -3.41
N ILE A 397 -13.13 -3.53 -2.76
CA ILE A 397 -11.87 -3.43 -2.00
C ILE A 397 -10.67 -3.12 -2.90
N PRO A 398 -10.35 -3.94 -3.93
CA PRO A 398 -9.27 -3.61 -4.86
C PRO A 398 -9.60 -2.35 -5.67
N LEU A 399 -10.87 -2.05 -5.96
CA LEU A 399 -11.26 -0.83 -6.66
C LEU A 399 -10.91 0.43 -5.85
N GLU A 400 -11.16 0.45 -4.54
CA GLU A 400 -10.72 1.56 -3.65
C GLU A 400 -9.20 1.73 -3.70
N THR A 401 -8.47 0.64 -3.51
CA THR A 401 -7.01 0.66 -3.51
C THR A 401 -6.48 1.11 -4.89
N PHE A 402 -7.12 0.69 -5.97
CA PHE A 402 -6.82 1.12 -7.34
C PHE A 402 -7.07 2.61 -7.51
N VAL A 403 -8.21 3.16 -7.08
CA VAL A 403 -8.50 4.60 -7.23
C VAL A 403 -7.50 5.47 -6.47
N HIS A 404 -7.12 5.09 -5.25
CA HIS A 404 -6.13 5.84 -4.46
C HIS A 404 -4.73 5.78 -5.08
N SER A 405 -4.29 4.60 -5.52
CA SER A 405 -2.98 4.41 -6.11
C SER A 405 -2.88 4.94 -7.55
N LEU A 406 -3.96 4.89 -8.33
CA LEU A 406 -4.07 5.42 -9.68
C LEU A 406 -3.75 6.92 -9.70
N ARG A 407 -4.28 7.70 -8.74
CA ARG A 407 -3.96 9.14 -8.65
C ARG A 407 -2.45 9.37 -8.57
N THR A 408 -1.75 8.61 -7.72
CA THR A 408 -0.30 8.72 -7.54
C THR A 408 0.45 8.33 -8.81
N VAL A 409 0.09 7.20 -9.42
CA VAL A 409 0.74 6.68 -10.63
C VAL A 409 0.50 7.62 -11.83
N VAL A 410 -0.72 8.12 -12.02
CA VAL A 410 -1.04 9.13 -13.05
C VAL A 410 -0.26 10.40 -12.82
N GLY A 411 -0.11 10.85 -11.57
CA GLY A 411 0.72 12.01 -11.22
C GLY A 411 2.18 11.81 -11.64
N LEU A 412 2.77 10.65 -11.34
CA LEU A 412 4.14 10.31 -11.73
C LEU A 412 4.31 10.23 -13.26
N ILE A 413 3.36 9.62 -13.96
CA ILE A 413 3.35 9.53 -15.43
C ILE A 413 3.24 10.92 -16.05
N ALA A 414 2.34 11.77 -15.55
CA ALA A 414 2.16 13.13 -16.04
C ALA A 414 3.43 13.98 -15.87
N ILE A 415 4.12 13.86 -14.72
CA ILE A 415 5.43 14.48 -14.50
C ILE A 415 6.44 13.99 -15.55
N GLY A 416 6.50 12.68 -15.81
CA GLY A 416 7.35 12.09 -16.83
C GLY A 416 7.05 12.59 -18.25
N ILE A 417 5.77 12.70 -18.61
CA ILE A 417 5.32 13.23 -19.91
C ILE A 417 5.72 14.70 -20.06
N LEU A 418 5.49 15.54 -19.04
CA LEU A 418 5.88 16.95 -19.08
C LEU A 418 7.40 17.09 -19.21
N ARG A 419 8.18 16.27 -18.50
CA ARG A 419 9.64 16.25 -18.61
C ARG A 419 10.10 15.84 -20.00
N ALA A 420 9.51 14.81 -20.60
CA ALA A 420 9.80 14.38 -21.96
C ALA A 420 9.42 15.46 -22.99
N LEU A 421 8.27 16.10 -22.82
CA LEU A 421 7.82 17.20 -23.68
C LEU A 421 8.75 18.41 -23.59
N ALA A 422 9.18 18.78 -22.38
CA ALA A 422 10.15 19.86 -22.18
C ALA A 422 11.49 19.56 -22.88
N LEU A 423 11.95 18.31 -22.82
CA LEU A 423 13.15 17.85 -23.52
C LEU A 423 12.96 17.92 -25.05
N LEU A 424 11.85 17.40 -25.57
CA LEU A 424 11.54 17.43 -27.01
C LEU A 424 11.50 18.86 -27.55
N LEU A 425 10.81 19.77 -26.85
CA LEU A 425 10.75 21.19 -27.19
C LEU A 425 12.16 21.83 -27.23
N ARG A 426 13.02 21.47 -26.26
CA ARG A 426 14.40 21.96 -26.22
C ARG A 426 15.25 21.44 -27.37
N VAL A 427 15.14 20.15 -27.70
CA VAL A 427 15.84 19.52 -28.82
C VAL A 427 15.37 20.11 -30.15
N LEU A 428 14.05 20.22 -30.36
CA LEU A 428 13.47 20.85 -31.55
C LEU A 428 13.91 22.30 -31.68
N GLY A 429 13.89 23.08 -30.60
CA GLY A 429 14.35 24.48 -30.60
C GLY A 429 15.81 24.62 -31.03
N ASN A 430 16.68 23.69 -30.64
CA ASN A 430 18.06 23.65 -31.12
C ASN A 430 18.14 23.19 -32.59
N GLY A 431 17.32 22.20 -32.97
CA GLY A 431 17.21 21.70 -34.34
C GLY A 431 16.83 22.79 -35.34
N PHE A 432 15.86 23.64 -35.03
CA PHE A 432 15.45 24.75 -35.91
C PHE A 432 16.59 25.74 -36.22
N ARG A 433 17.53 25.95 -35.29
CA ARG A 433 18.72 26.78 -35.57
C ARG A 433 19.64 26.14 -36.60
N HIS A 434 19.85 24.83 -36.50
CA HIS A 434 20.67 24.08 -37.45
C HIS A 434 19.98 23.95 -38.81
N VAL A 435 18.67 23.70 -38.83
CA VAL A 435 17.86 23.66 -40.07
C VAL A 435 17.86 25.03 -40.74
N GLY A 436 17.77 26.14 -39.99
CA GLY A 436 17.88 27.48 -40.54
C GLY A 436 19.22 27.73 -41.24
N GLY A 437 20.32 27.31 -40.63
CA GLY A 437 21.65 27.39 -41.25
C GLY A 437 21.82 26.47 -42.47
N LEU A 438 21.23 25.27 -42.43
CA LEU A 438 21.21 24.35 -43.59
C LEU A 438 20.36 24.89 -44.74
N ALA A 439 19.21 25.49 -44.44
CA ALA A 439 18.32 26.09 -45.44
C ALA A 439 19.00 27.27 -46.14
N GLN A 440 19.80 28.08 -45.42
CA GLN A 440 20.64 29.11 -46.03
C GLN A 440 21.68 28.49 -46.99
N ARG A 441 22.38 27.44 -46.57
CA ARG A 441 23.36 26.73 -47.43
C ARG A 441 22.72 26.07 -48.65
N LEU A 442 21.52 25.53 -48.51
CA LEU A 442 20.77 24.93 -49.61
C LEU A 442 20.26 25.99 -50.59
N TYR A 443 19.85 27.16 -50.09
CA TYR A 443 19.49 28.32 -50.91
C TYR A 443 20.68 28.83 -51.73
N ASP A 444 21.89 28.77 -51.18
CA ASP A 444 23.12 29.16 -51.87
C ASP A 444 23.60 28.15 -52.93
N LEU A 445 23.09 26.90 -52.94
CA LEU A 445 23.51 25.84 -53.88
C LEU A 445 23.30 26.18 -55.37
N PRO A 446 22.13 26.67 -55.83
CA PRO A 446 21.94 27.11 -57.21
C PRO A 446 22.68 28.42 -57.57
N LEU A 447 23.12 29.18 -56.56
CA LEU A 447 23.86 30.45 -56.73
C LEU A 447 25.38 30.25 -56.80
N PHE A 448 25.86 29.00 -56.78
CA PHE A 448 27.29 28.68 -56.72
C PHE A 448 28.12 29.31 -57.86
N VAL A 449 27.59 29.35 -59.09
CA VAL A 449 28.32 29.90 -60.25
C VAL A 449 28.50 31.43 -60.16
N PRO A 450 27.44 32.25 -59.93
CA PRO A 450 27.60 33.69 -59.67
C PRO A 450 28.52 34.00 -58.48
N LEU A 451 28.37 33.26 -57.37
CA LEU A 451 29.14 33.48 -56.14
C LEU A 451 30.63 33.18 -56.31
N TRP A 452 30.98 32.18 -57.12
CA TRP A 452 32.37 31.85 -57.42
C TRP A 452 33.05 32.92 -58.29
N ILE A 453 32.31 33.52 -59.23
CA ILE A 453 32.79 34.64 -60.05
C ILE A 453 33.03 35.87 -59.16
N GLU A 454 32.10 36.19 -58.26
CA GLU A 454 32.23 37.28 -57.28
C GLU A 454 33.43 37.06 -56.33
N MET A 455 33.63 35.84 -55.80
CA MET A 455 34.80 35.51 -54.97
C MET A 455 36.12 35.63 -55.72
N ARG A 456 36.19 35.26 -57.01
CA ARG A 456 37.40 35.43 -57.83
C ARG A 456 37.72 36.88 -58.12
N MET A 457 36.69 37.70 -58.36
CA MET A 457 36.85 39.14 -58.55
C MET A 457 37.28 39.84 -57.26
N ALA A 458 36.68 39.48 -56.11
CA ALA A 458 37.07 39.99 -54.80
C ALA A 458 38.46 39.52 -54.34
N ALA A 459 38.87 38.30 -54.67
CA ALA A 459 40.23 37.79 -54.40
C ALA A 459 41.31 38.41 -55.30
N SER A 460 40.91 39.11 -56.38
CA SER A 460 41.82 39.81 -57.29
C SER A 460 42.05 41.27 -56.89
N GLU A 461 41.36 41.78 -55.86
CA GLU A 461 41.66 43.08 -55.25
C GLU A 461 42.79 42.93 -54.19
N PRO A 462 43.96 43.56 -54.38
CA PRO A 462 45.00 43.56 -53.36
C PRO A 462 44.58 44.46 -52.19
N ALA A 463 44.67 43.90 -50.97
CA ALA A 463 44.54 44.66 -49.73
C ALA A 463 45.56 45.82 -49.71
N THR A 464 45.07 47.04 -49.91
CA THR A 464 45.83 48.27 -49.67
C THR A 464 45.39 48.84 -48.32
N GLY A 465 46.18 48.54 -47.28
CA GLY A 465 46.14 49.28 -46.01
C GLY A 465 46.77 50.68 -46.15
N PRO A 466 46.73 51.50 -45.08
CA PRO A 466 47.83 51.34 -44.12
C PRO A 466 47.47 51.49 -42.64
N GLN A 467 48.41 50.95 -41.87
CA GLN A 467 48.59 50.93 -40.42
C GLN A 467 48.67 52.34 -39.81
N GLY A 468 47.99 52.55 -38.68
CA GLY A 468 48.15 53.74 -37.83
C GLY A 468 48.24 53.32 -36.36
N SER A 469 49.46 53.30 -35.82
CA SER A 469 49.79 52.99 -34.44
C SER A 469 49.33 54.08 -33.45
N ARG A 470 48.69 53.70 -32.35
CA ARG A 470 48.83 54.38 -31.05
C ARG A 470 48.70 53.36 -29.92
N GLY A 471 49.77 53.21 -29.17
CA GLY A 471 49.89 52.22 -28.10
C GLY A 471 49.20 52.63 -26.80
N ARG A 472 49.08 51.64 -25.91
CA ARG A 472 49.32 51.81 -24.49
C ARG A 472 49.67 50.46 -23.85
N THR A 473 50.90 50.41 -23.37
CA THR A 473 51.46 49.47 -22.40
C THR A 473 50.76 49.58 -21.03
N GLY A 474 50.81 48.49 -20.25
CA GLY A 474 50.38 48.43 -18.84
C GLY A 474 49.84 47.04 -18.46
N GLU A 475 50.67 46.01 -18.30
CA GLU A 475 51.15 45.53 -16.98
C GLU A 475 50.09 44.86 -16.07
N GLY A 476 50.22 43.55 -15.85
CA GLY A 476 50.27 42.99 -14.49
C GLY A 476 49.05 42.27 -13.87
N ARG A 477 49.33 41.04 -13.39
CA ARG A 477 48.69 40.23 -12.32
C ARG A 477 47.43 39.42 -12.69
N SER A 478 47.44 38.09 -12.74
CA SER A 478 47.72 37.03 -11.74
C SER A 478 46.66 36.84 -10.64
N PHE A 479 45.95 35.70 -10.73
CA PHE A 479 45.52 34.76 -9.66
C PHE A 479 44.65 35.19 -8.45
N ARG A 480 43.80 34.20 -8.05
CA ARG A 480 42.94 34.03 -6.83
C ARG A 480 41.61 34.77 -6.83
N GLY A 481 40.49 34.22 -6.32
CA GLY A 481 40.15 32.96 -5.65
C GLY A 481 38.61 32.87 -5.63
N ALA A 482 38.00 31.69 -5.72
CA ALA A 482 37.43 30.98 -4.57
C ALA A 482 36.68 31.87 -3.55
N GLN A 483 35.34 31.85 -3.65
CA GLN A 483 34.31 31.69 -2.59
C GLN A 483 34.28 32.66 -1.38
N PRO A 484 33.19 32.76 -0.60
CA PRO A 484 32.04 31.83 -0.42
C PRO A 484 30.82 32.11 -1.29
#